data_AF-A0A226WXQ9-F1
#
_entry.id   AF-A0A226WXQ9-F1
#
_cell.length_a   1.000
_cell.length_b   1.000
_cell.length_c   1.000
_cell.angle_alpha   90.00
_cell.angle_beta   90.00
_cell.angle_gamma   90.00
#
_symmetry.space_group_name_H-M   'P 1'
#
loop_
_entity.id
_entity.type
_entity.pdbx_description
1 polymer ?
#
loop_
_entity_poly.entity_id
_entity_poly.type
_entity_poly.pdbx_seq_one_letter_code
_entity_poly.pdbx_strand_id
1 'polypeptide(L)'
;MNSPIPRDEQRKDKHHHLRFHLPYVHLSSVFGDDWFALKAERFARFFGTPTFLVGQTIIVAAWIGINVAGLTKFDVYPFILLNLAFSLQAAYAAPLILLAQTRQADRDKVNSDADARHREDLASANEERQVQAARQAEQLVALLEQNTKLTEITKQMSERIEALTREVHNRIEQANIKP
;
A
#
# COMPACT_ATOMS: atom_id res chain seq x y z
N MET A 1 -44.89 0.11 -16.47
CA MET A 1 -44.71 0.09 -15.00
C MET A 1 -43.23 -0.16 -14.74
N ASN A 2 -42.40 0.88 -14.77
CA ASN A 2 -40.95 0.79 -14.64
C ASN A 2 -40.58 1.47 -13.32
N SER A 3 -40.45 0.69 -12.25
CA SER A 3 -40.08 1.22 -10.94
C SER A 3 -38.58 1.57 -10.96
N PRO A 4 -38.17 2.77 -10.52
CA PRO A 4 -36.76 3.15 -10.47
C PRO A 4 -36.05 2.34 -9.36
N ILE A 5 -34.90 1.77 -9.70
CA ILE A 5 -34.00 1.14 -8.73
C ILE A 5 -33.53 2.23 -7.74
N PRO A 6 -33.63 2.03 -6.42
CA PRO A 6 -33.16 3.00 -5.45
C PRO A 6 -31.64 3.17 -5.57
N ARG A 7 -31.19 4.42 -5.77
CA ARG A 7 -29.78 4.80 -5.97
C ARG A 7 -28.95 4.79 -4.69
N ASP A 8 -29.44 4.18 -3.61
CA ASP A 8 -28.90 4.32 -2.26
C ASP A 8 -28.08 3.11 -1.81
N GLU A 9 -28.05 2.03 -2.60
CA GLU A 9 -27.37 0.78 -2.24
C GLU A 9 -25.94 0.66 -2.81
N GLN A 10 -25.46 1.66 -3.56
CA GLN A 10 -24.15 1.65 -4.20
C GLN A 10 -23.02 2.31 -3.38
N ARG A 11 -23.23 2.62 -2.08
CA ARG A 11 -22.26 3.43 -1.31
C ARG A 11 -21.80 2.82 0.01
N LYS A 12 -21.60 1.49 0.08
CA LYS A 12 -21.08 0.86 1.31
C LYS A 12 -19.96 -0.16 1.14
N ASP A 13 -19.21 -0.13 0.05
CA ASP A 13 -17.89 -0.77 -0.02
C ASP A 13 -16.78 0.27 -0.16
N LYS A 14 -16.59 1.04 0.91
CA LYS A 14 -15.30 1.70 1.11
C LYS A 14 -14.36 0.64 1.65
N HIS A 15 -13.69 -0.10 0.77
CA HIS A 15 -12.44 -0.77 1.10
C HIS A 15 -11.52 0.28 1.77
N HIS A 16 -11.54 0.32 3.09
CA HIS A 16 -10.64 1.15 3.86
C HIS A 16 -9.26 0.54 3.63
N HIS A 17 -8.48 1.14 2.74
CA HIS A 17 -7.07 0.81 2.54
C HIS A 17 -6.28 0.90 3.86
N LEU A 18 -6.79 1.69 4.81
CA LEU A 18 -6.27 1.77 6.17
C LEU A 18 -6.80 0.68 7.10
N ARG A 19 -7.60 -0.33 6.69
CA ARG A 19 -8.21 -1.29 7.64
C ARG A 19 -7.19 -2.03 8.50
N PHE A 20 -5.98 -2.24 7.96
CA PHE A 20 -4.87 -2.86 8.68
C PHE A 20 -4.15 -1.87 9.59
N HIS A 21 -4.18 -0.57 9.27
CA HIS A 21 -3.63 0.50 10.10
C HIS A 21 -4.63 1.01 11.15
N LEU A 22 -5.94 0.85 10.94
CA LEU A 22 -7.03 1.31 11.83
C LEU A 22 -6.88 0.81 13.26
N PRO A 23 -6.59 -0.49 13.49
CA PRO A 23 -6.30 -1.00 14.82
C PRO A 23 -5.10 -0.32 15.48
N TYR A 24 -4.18 0.26 14.72
CA TYR A 24 -2.94 0.87 15.19
C TYR A 24 -2.96 2.41 15.17
N VAL A 25 -4.06 3.04 14.75
CA VAL A 25 -4.22 4.51 14.74
C VAL A 25 -4.04 5.09 16.13
N HIS A 26 -4.41 4.37 17.18
CA HIS A 26 -4.19 4.82 18.57
C HIS A 26 -2.71 4.79 19.00
N LEU A 27 -1.84 4.04 18.30
CA LEU A 27 -0.38 4.11 18.45
C LEU A 27 0.25 5.21 17.56
N SER A 28 -0.55 5.94 16.78
CA SER A 28 -0.05 6.96 15.86
C SER A 28 0.40 8.24 16.56
N SER A 29 0.17 8.41 17.86
CA SER A 29 0.83 9.47 18.63
C SER A 29 2.19 9.00 19.15
N VAL A 30 3.26 9.70 18.75
CA VAL A 30 4.66 9.46 19.18
C VAL A 30 4.80 9.46 20.71
N PHE A 31 3.84 10.09 21.40
CA PHE A 31 3.95 10.44 22.81
C PHE A 31 2.65 10.23 23.60
N GLY A 32 1.70 9.45 23.07
CA GLY A 32 0.36 9.31 23.65
C GLY A 32 -0.51 10.55 23.44
N ASP A 33 -1.74 10.56 23.95
CA ASP A 33 -2.62 11.74 23.84
C ASP A 33 -2.33 12.80 24.93
N ASP A 34 -1.08 12.81 25.43
CA ASP A 34 -0.64 13.60 26.58
C ASP A 34 0.03 14.93 26.19
N TRP A 35 0.16 15.82 27.17
CA TRP A 35 0.90 17.09 27.03
C TRP A 35 2.36 16.93 26.55
N PHE A 36 2.96 15.76 26.80
CA PHE A 36 4.31 15.42 26.34
C PHE A 36 4.36 15.30 24.81
N ALA A 37 3.28 14.86 24.18
CA ALA A 37 3.18 14.73 22.73
C ALA A 37 3.23 16.06 22.01
N LEU A 38 2.40 17.00 22.46
CA LEU A 38 2.41 18.35 21.89
C LEU A 38 3.77 19.03 22.07
N LYS A 39 4.41 18.84 23.24
CA LYS A 39 5.73 19.43 23.48
C LYS A 39 6.78 18.80 22.59
N ALA A 40 6.80 17.49 22.49
CA ALA A 40 7.82 16.80 21.73
C ALA A 40 7.62 16.93 20.22
N GLU A 41 6.39 17.09 19.72
CA GLU A 41 6.13 17.51 18.33
C GLU A 41 6.69 18.91 18.06
N ARG A 42 6.53 19.84 19.01
CA ARG A 42 7.11 21.19 18.92
C ARG A 42 8.63 21.16 18.97
N PHE A 43 9.22 20.33 19.84
CA PHE A 43 10.66 20.12 19.90
C PHE A 43 11.19 19.50 18.59
N ALA A 44 10.53 18.47 18.05
CA ALA A 44 10.94 17.84 16.80
C ALA A 44 10.94 18.84 15.63
N ARG A 45 9.90 19.68 15.50
CA ARG A 45 9.86 20.75 14.49
C ARG A 45 10.96 21.80 14.69
N PHE A 46 11.27 22.13 15.95
CA PHE A 46 12.30 23.12 16.27
C PHE A 46 13.72 22.61 15.99
N PHE A 47 14.06 21.40 16.45
CA PHE A 47 15.38 20.79 16.22
C PHE A 47 15.60 20.33 14.77
N GLY A 48 14.53 20.07 14.00
CA GLY A 48 14.61 19.68 12.59
C GLY A 48 14.91 20.83 11.62
N THR A 49 14.94 22.08 12.09
CA THR A 49 15.17 23.26 11.24
C THR A 49 16.65 23.70 11.32
N PRO A 50 17.35 23.96 10.19
CA PRO A 50 18.74 24.42 10.20
C PRO A 50 18.96 25.73 10.97
N THR A 51 17.91 26.53 11.14
CA THR A 51 17.89 27.76 11.94
C THR A 51 18.28 27.53 13.41
N PHE A 52 17.94 26.37 14.00
CA PHE A 52 18.31 26.06 15.38
C PHE A 52 19.83 25.97 15.55
N LEU A 53 20.51 25.27 14.64
CA LEU A 53 21.97 25.12 14.66
C LEU A 53 22.66 26.48 14.51
N VAL A 54 22.18 27.33 13.59
CA VAL A 54 22.71 28.68 13.39
C VAL A 54 22.54 29.53 14.66
N GLY A 55 21.36 29.52 15.27
CA GLY A 55 21.09 30.23 16.51
C GLY A 55 21.99 29.78 17.67
N GLN A 56 22.13 28.46 17.85
CA GLN A 56 23.03 27.88 18.87
C GLN A 56 24.48 28.31 18.66
N THR A 57 24.99 28.29 17.43
CA THR A 57 26.36 28.72 17.10
C THR A 57 26.57 30.20 17.39
N ILE A 58 25.60 31.06 17.08
CA ILE A 58 25.68 32.51 17.37
C ILE A 58 25.76 32.74 18.88
N ILE A 59 24.94 32.05 19.68
CA ILE A 59 24.94 32.19 21.14
C ILE A 59 26.30 31.78 21.72
N VAL A 60 26.84 30.65 21.28
CA VAL A 60 28.15 30.15 21.71
C VAL A 60 29.27 31.11 21.29
N ALA A 61 29.25 31.60 20.06
CA ALA A 61 30.23 32.56 19.56
C ALA A 61 30.18 33.89 20.31
N ALA A 62 28.97 34.39 20.63
CA ALA A 62 28.78 35.59 21.43
C ALA A 62 29.31 35.40 22.86
N TRP A 63 29.05 34.25 23.49
CA TRP A 63 29.57 33.93 24.83
C TRP A 63 31.11 33.96 24.86
N ILE A 64 31.74 33.29 23.89
CA ILE A 64 33.20 33.28 23.75
C ILE A 64 33.69 34.71 23.51
N GLY A 65 33.08 35.46 22.60
CA GLY A 65 33.46 36.84 22.26
C GLY A 65 33.41 37.79 23.47
N ILE A 66 32.35 37.73 24.28
CA ILE A 66 32.20 38.56 25.49
C ILE A 66 33.26 38.23 26.54
N ASN A 67 33.54 36.94 26.79
CA ASN A 67 34.53 36.51 27.78
C ASN A 67 35.97 36.80 27.31
N VAL A 68 36.27 36.63 26.02
CA VAL A 68 37.60 36.94 25.43
C VAL A 68 37.86 38.44 25.40
N ALA A 69 36.85 39.26 25.13
CA ALA A 69 36.96 40.72 25.16
C ALA A 69 37.19 41.29 26.58
N GLY A 70 37.16 40.44 27.61
CA GLY A 70 37.47 40.84 28.99
C GLY A 70 36.42 41.72 29.65
N LEU A 71 35.23 41.87 29.03
CA LEU A 71 34.11 42.61 29.61
C LEU A 71 33.61 41.94 30.90
N THR A 72 33.77 40.61 31.00
CA THR A 72 33.36 39.79 32.14
C THR A 72 34.38 38.67 32.35
N LYS A 73 34.87 38.47 33.59
CA LYS A 73 35.78 37.35 33.96
C LYS A 73 35.03 36.10 34.43
N PHE A 74 33.84 35.85 33.87
CA PHE A 74 33.00 34.74 34.33
C PHE A 74 33.52 33.38 33.83
N ASP A 75 34.12 33.30 32.63
CA ASP A 75 34.64 32.06 32.05
C ASP A 75 35.94 32.32 31.25
N VAL A 76 37.07 32.49 31.97
CA VAL A 76 38.40 32.71 31.37
C VAL A 76 38.90 31.40 30.75
N TYR A 77 39.67 31.49 29.66
CA TYR A 77 40.31 30.34 29.00
C TYR A 77 40.92 29.38 30.05
N PRO A 78 40.50 28.09 30.12
CA PRO A 78 39.94 27.25 29.06
C PRO A 78 38.40 27.03 29.04
N PHE A 79 37.57 28.02 29.42
CA PHE A 79 36.10 27.96 29.35
C PHE A 79 35.46 26.77 30.09
N ILE A 80 35.77 26.62 31.39
CA ILE A 80 35.32 25.47 32.19
C ILE A 80 33.79 25.40 32.31
N LEU A 81 33.11 26.55 32.40
CA LEU A 81 31.65 26.57 32.58
C LEU A 81 30.94 26.18 31.29
N LEU A 82 31.40 26.69 30.15
CA LEU A 82 30.89 26.30 28.84
C LEU A 82 31.10 24.80 28.59
N ASN A 83 32.27 24.27 28.93
CA ASN A 83 32.55 22.84 28.79
C ASN A 83 31.66 21.98 29.72
N LEU A 84 31.43 22.44 30.94
CA LEU A 84 30.54 21.76 31.89
C LEU A 84 29.08 21.78 31.39
N ALA A 85 28.63 22.91 30.83
CA ALA A 85 27.30 23.03 30.25
C ALA A 85 27.09 22.09 29.06
N PHE A 86 28.05 22.02 28.13
CA PHE A 86 27.98 21.06 27.02
C PHE A 86 28.02 19.60 27.49
N SER A 87 28.85 19.30 28.49
CA SER A 87 28.93 17.96 29.08
C SER A 87 27.58 17.54 29.69
N LEU A 88 26.93 18.45 30.43
CA LEU A 88 25.59 18.22 30.98
C LEU A 88 24.53 18.11 29.87
N GLN A 89 24.60 18.95 28.84
CA GLN A 89 23.70 18.92 27.70
C GLN A 89 23.75 17.55 27.00
N ALA A 90 24.95 17.02 26.75
CA ALA A 90 25.13 15.69 26.16
C ALA A 90 24.62 14.58 27.09
N ALA A 91 24.92 14.66 28.39
CA ALA A 91 24.51 13.66 29.38
C ALA A 91 22.98 13.54 29.50
N TYR A 92 22.23 14.64 29.38
CA TYR A 92 20.76 14.61 29.40
C TYR A 92 20.14 14.31 28.02
N ALA A 93 20.81 14.72 26.94
CA ALA A 93 20.35 14.42 25.58
C ALA A 93 20.38 12.91 25.28
N ALA A 94 21.43 12.19 25.68
CA ALA A 94 21.58 10.76 25.42
C ALA A 94 20.37 9.90 25.87
N PRO A 95 19.90 9.95 27.13
CA PRO A 95 18.74 9.17 27.56
C PRO A 95 17.43 9.65 26.93
N LEU A 96 17.26 10.95 26.65
CA LEU A 96 16.09 11.45 25.94
C LEU A 96 16.03 10.95 24.49
N ILE A 97 17.18 10.95 23.80
CA ILE A 97 17.30 10.41 22.45
C ILE A 97 17.00 8.92 22.47
N LEU A 98 17.52 8.17 23.44
CA LEU A 98 17.27 6.74 23.58
C LEU A 98 15.77 6.47 23.80
N LEU A 99 15.10 7.25 24.65
CA LEU A 99 13.66 7.10 24.87
C LEU A 99 12.85 7.40 23.60
N ALA A 100 13.24 8.44 22.84
CA ALA A 100 12.64 8.76 21.56
C ALA A 100 12.86 7.63 20.53
N GLN A 101 14.07 7.05 20.49
CA GLN A 101 14.42 5.95 19.61
C GLN A 101 13.65 4.67 19.93
N THR A 102 13.56 4.26 21.21
CA THR A 102 12.79 3.07 21.60
C THR A 102 11.33 3.21 21.17
N ARG A 103 10.71 4.38 21.39
CA ARG A 103 9.33 4.65 20.96
C ARG A 103 9.16 4.68 19.44
N GLN A 104 10.15 5.21 18.72
CA GLN A 104 10.14 5.18 17.26
C GLN A 104 10.21 3.73 16.76
N ALA A 105 11.10 2.91 17.33
CA ALA A 105 11.27 1.51 16.96
C ALA A 105 10.02 0.65 17.23
N ASP A 106 9.35 0.86 18.38
CA ASP A 106 8.09 0.18 18.70
C ASP A 106 7.01 0.47 17.64
N ARG A 107 6.97 1.70 17.12
CA ARG A 107 5.97 2.13 16.14
C ARG A 107 6.33 1.61 14.75
N ASP A 108 7.60 1.67 14.37
CA ASP A 108 8.08 1.12 13.10
C ASP A 108 7.79 -0.39 13.03
N LYS A 109 7.94 -1.10 14.16
CA LYS A 109 7.55 -2.52 14.27
C LYS A 109 6.05 -2.73 14.03
N VAL A 110 5.19 -1.96 14.70
CA VAL A 110 3.73 -2.08 14.54
C VAL A 110 3.28 -1.76 13.11
N ASN A 111 3.85 -0.72 12.50
CA ASN A 111 3.58 -0.39 11.11
C ASN A 111 4.05 -1.51 10.16
N SER A 112 5.24 -2.07 10.40
CA SER A 112 5.75 -3.20 9.63
C SER A 112 4.85 -4.44 9.74
N ASP A 113 4.34 -4.74 10.93
CA ASP A 113 3.41 -5.86 11.15
C ASP A 113 2.08 -5.65 10.40
N ALA A 114 1.54 -4.43 10.41
CA ALA A 114 0.34 -4.08 9.66
C ALA A 114 0.54 -4.26 8.14
N ASP A 115 1.69 -3.80 7.64
CA ASP A 115 2.07 -3.93 6.22
C ASP A 115 2.30 -5.39 5.82
N ALA A 116 2.89 -6.20 6.70
CA ALA A 116 3.06 -7.64 6.47
C ALA A 116 1.69 -8.34 6.32
N ARG A 117 0.76 -8.09 7.24
CA ARG A 117 -0.61 -8.63 7.17
C ARG A 117 -1.34 -8.17 5.92
N HIS A 118 -1.20 -6.90 5.55
CA HIS A 118 -1.81 -6.40 4.32
C HIS A 118 -1.29 -7.14 3.08
N ARG A 119 0.02 -7.41 3.02
CA ARG A 119 0.64 -8.15 1.91
C ARG A 119 0.19 -9.60 1.86
N GLU A 120 0.04 -10.27 3.00
CA GLU A 120 -0.50 -11.64 3.07
C GLU A 120 -1.94 -11.70 2.54
N ASP A 121 -2.82 -10.81 2.99
CA ASP A 121 -4.21 -10.75 2.51
C ASP A 121 -4.28 -10.51 0.98
N LEU A 122 -3.41 -9.65 0.45
CA LEU A 122 -3.31 -9.42 -0.99
C LEU A 122 -2.81 -10.65 -1.75
N ALA A 123 -1.85 -11.39 -1.19
CA ALA A 123 -1.34 -12.61 -1.79
C ALA A 123 -2.45 -13.67 -1.87
N SER A 124 -3.18 -13.93 -0.79
CA SER A 124 -4.29 -14.88 -0.78
C SER A 124 -5.41 -14.48 -1.76
N ALA A 125 -5.80 -13.20 -1.80
CA ALA A 125 -6.79 -12.73 -2.76
C ALA A 125 -6.31 -12.88 -4.23
N ASN A 126 -5.01 -12.71 -4.49
CA ASN A 126 -4.45 -12.93 -5.81
C ASN A 126 -4.38 -14.41 -6.18
N GLU A 127 -4.09 -15.30 -5.24
CA GLU A 127 -4.15 -16.76 -5.45
C GLU A 127 -5.58 -17.20 -5.79
N GLU A 128 -6.59 -16.74 -5.04
CA GLU A 128 -7.99 -17.02 -5.33
C GLU A 128 -8.39 -16.55 -6.74
N ARG A 129 -7.97 -15.34 -7.13
CA ARG A 129 -8.20 -14.81 -8.48
C ARG A 129 -7.53 -15.65 -9.56
N GLN A 130 -6.30 -16.14 -9.32
CA GLN A 130 -5.60 -17.02 -10.26
C GLN A 130 -6.32 -18.36 -10.41
N VAL A 131 -6.80 -18.95 -9.32
CA VAL A 131 -7.60 -20.20 -9.35
C VAL A 131 -8.91 -19.99 -10.11
N GLN A 132 -9.59 -18.87 -9.89
CA GLN A 132 -10.81 -18.53 -10.64
C GLN A 132 -10.53 -18.33 -12.13
N ALA A 133 -9.46 -17.61 -12.48
CA ALA A 133 -9.05 -17.40 -13.86
C ALA A 133 -8.69 -18.74 -14.55
N ALA A 134 -8.01 -19.66 -13.86
CA ALA A 134 -7.71 -20.99 -14.38
C ALA A 134 -9.00 -21.79 -14.66
N ARG A 135 -9.96 -21.80 -13.73
CA ARG A 135 -11.26 -22.46 -13.94
C ARG A 135 -12.04 -21.85 -15.11
N GLN A 136 -12.01 -20.53 -15.26
CA GLN A 136 -12.63 -19.85 -16.40
C GLN A 136 -11.96 -20.24 -17.72
N ALA A 137 -10.64 -20.37 -17.74
CA ALA A 137 -9.91 -20.84 -18.92
C ALA A 137 -10.28 -22.28 -19.29
N GLU A 138 -10.38 -23.19 -18.32
CA GLU A 138 -10.85 -24.57 -18.55
C GLU A 138 -12.27 -24.60 -19.15
N GLN A 139 -13.18 -23.78 -18.61
CA GLN A 139 -14.55 -23.66 -19.14
C GLN A 139 -14.56 -23.12 -20.58
N LEU A 140 -13.71 -22.13 -20.88
CA LEU A 140 -13.59 -21.57 -22.23
C LEU A 140 -13.11 -22.64 -23.22
N VAL A 141 -12.11 -23.44 -22.84
CA VAL A 141 -11.64 -24.57 -23.68
C VAL A 141 -12.75 -25.58 -23.91
N ALA A 142 -13.51 -25.96 -22.87
CA ALA A 142 -14.64 -26.87 -23.01
C ALA A 142 -15.73 -26.34 -23.97
N LEU A 143 -16.04 -25.04 -23.90
CA LEU A 143 -16.98 -24.39 -24.82
C LEU A 143 -16.46 -24.36 -26.26
N LEU A 144 -15.16 -24.14 -26.45
CA LEU A 144 -14.52 -24.17 -27.78
C LEU A 144 -14.57 -25.58 -28.39
N GLU A 145 -14.32 -26.62 -27.59
CA GLU A 145 -14.48 -28.01 -28.04
C GLU A 145 -15.92 -28.34 -28.44
N GLN A 146 -16.90 -27.88 -27.66
CA GLN A 146 -18.31 -28.06 -28.01
C GLN A 146 -18.68 -27.36 -29.33
N ASN A 147 -18.25 -26.12 -29.53
CA ASN A 147 -18.44 -25.40 -30.80
C ASN A 147 -17.79 -26.14 -31.98
N THR A 148 -16.61 -26.71 -31.77
CA THR A 148 -15.90 -27.49 -32.78
C THR A 148 -16.69 -28.74 -33.16
N LYS A 149 -17.21 -29.48 -32.17
CA LYS A 149 -18.07 -30.66 -32.39
C LYS A 149 -19.38 -30.31 -33.11
N LEU A 150 -20.04 -29.21 -32.72
CA LEU A 150 -21.24 -28.74 -33.40
C LEU A 150 -20.97 -28.40 -34.87
N THR A 151 -19.83 -27.78 -35.15
CA THR A 151 -19.41 -27.44 -36.52
C THR A 151 -19.17 -28.71 -37.34
N GLU A 152 -18.50 -29.72 -36.77
CA GLU A 152 -18.26 -31.00 -37.43
C GLU A 152 -19.56 -31.76 -37.71
N ILE A 153 -20.48 -31.81 -36.73
CA ILE A 153 -21.81 -32.41 -36.92
C ILE A 153 -22.58 -31.68 -38.04
N THR A 154 -22.55 -30.35 -38.03
CA THR A 154 -23.21 -29.53 -39.07
C THR A 154 -22.64 -29.84 -40.46
N LYS A 155 -21.32 -29.97 -40.57
CA LYS A 155 -20.64 -30.36 -41.81
C LYS A 155 -21.08 -31.76 -42.27
N GLN A 156 -21.06 -32.75 -41.38
CA GLN A 156 -21.50 -34.12 -41.69
C GLN A 156 -22.97 -34.18 -42.13
N MET A 157 -23.85 -33.41 -41.47
CA MET A 157 -25.26 -33.31 -41.89
C MET A 157 -25.38 -32.72 -43.29
N SER A 158 -24.63 -31.65 -43.60
CA SER A 158 -24.61 -31.05 -44.94
C SER A 158 -24.15 -32.04 -46.02
N GLU A 159 -23.05 -32.78 -45.77
CA GLU A 159 -22.53 -33.79 -46.70
C GLU A 159 -23.56 -34.90 -46.96
N ARG A 160 -24.27 -35.36 -45.92
CA ARG A 160 -25.34 -36.37 -46.08
C ARG A 160 -26.53 -35.86 -46.87
N ILE A 161 -26.95 -34.61 -46.64
CA ILE A 161 -28.03 -33.99 -47.42
C ILE A 161 -27.65 -33.89 -48.89
N GLU A 162 -26.41 -33.48 -49.18
CA GLU A 162 -25.92 -33.39 -50.56
C GLU A 162 -25.87 -34.77 -51.24
N ALA A 163 -25.34 -35.79 -50.55
CA ALA A 163 -25.33 -37.16 -51.05
C ALA A 163 -26.73 -37.69 -51.34
N LEU A 164 -27.67 -37.49 -50.41
CA LEU A 164 -29.06 -37.93 -50.57
C LEU A 164 -29.75 -37.18 -51.71
N THR A 165 -29.50 -35.88 -51.84
CA THR A 165 -30.03 -35.05 -52.94
C THR A 165 -29.52 -35.54 -54.30
N ARG A 166 -28.22 -35.86 -54.41
CA ARG A 166 -27.64 -36.46 -55.61
C ARG A 166 -28.24 -37.83 -55.93
N GLU A 167 -28.45 -38.68 -54.93
CA GLU A 167 -29.09 -39.98 -55.13
C GLU A 167 -30.53 -39.84 -55.63
N VAL A 168 -31.32 -38.95 -55.03
CA VAL A 168 -32.69 -38.64 -55.47
C VAL A 168 -32.68 -38.11 -56.91
N HIS A 169 -31.79 -37.17 -57.24
CA HIS A 169 -31.67 -36.63 -58.59
C HIS A 169 -31.35 -37.73 -59.62
N ASN A 170 -30.38 -38.61 -59.32
CA ASN A 170 -30.03 -39.74 -60.18
C ASN A 170 -31.19 -40.74 -60.35
N ARG A 171 -31.96 -41.04 -59.28
CA ARG A 171 -33.12 -41.92 -59.39
C ARG A 171 -34.23 -41.32 -60.25
N ILE A 172 -34.46 -40.01 -60.15
CA ILE A 172 -35.44 -39.31 -60.99
C ILE A 172 -35.00 -39.32 -62.45
N GLU A 173 -33.73 -39.06 -62.73
CA GLU A 173 -33.15 -39.17 -64.09
C GLU A 173 -33.35 -40.58 -64.67
N GLN A 174 -33.03 -41.63 -63.89
CA GLN A 174 -33.24 -43.02 -64.32
C GLN A 174 -34.71 -43.38 -64.55
N ALA A 175 -35.63 -42.83 -63.75
CA ALA A 175 -37.06 -43.01 -63.94
C ALA A 175 -37.60 -42.28 -65.19
N ASN A 176 -36.94 -41.20 -65.64
CA ASN A 176 -37.33 -40.41 -66.80
C ASN A 176 -36.74 -40.92 -68.14
N ILE A 177 -35.76 -41.83 -68.10
CA ILE A 177 -35.10 -42.40 -69.30
C ILE A 177 -35.76 -43.71 -69.78
N LYS A 178 -36.76 -44.24 -69.06
CA LYS A 178 -37.47 -45.46 -69.46
C LYS A 178 -38.80 -45.12 -70.15
N PRO A 179 -38.97 -45.35 -71.46
CA PRO A 179 -40.26 -45.22 -72.15
C PRO A 179 -41.27 -46.29 -71.72
#